data_AF-A0A6L2PFM1-F1
#
_entry.id   AF-A0A6L2PFM1-F1
#
_cell.length_a   1.000
_cell.length_b   1.000
_cell.length_c   1.000
_cell.angle_alpha   90.00
_cell.angle_beta   90.00
_cell.angle_gamma   90.00
#
_symmetry.space_group_name_H-M   'P 1'
#
loop_
_entity.id
_entity.type
_entity.pdbx_description
1 polymer ?
#
loop_
_entity_poly.entity_id
_entity_poly.type
_entity_poly.pdbx_seq_one_letter_code
_entity_poly.pdbx_strand_id
1 'polypeptide(L)'
;MAQQSVYLVQMYFKYESTKKCRRKFRCQFPGEPVRCRQTIHYVVNKLTTTGSMVEKTYADRYAKNIVRSFLAEIAKEEKLYFYFQQDSVMAYTAHVNLEELRKVVDARIISRRLWPPSSPDLTPCDFYLWGSLEDK
;
A
#
# COMPACT_ATOMS: atom_id res chain seq x y z
N MET A 1 -14.74 -7.44 -5.53
CA MET A 1 -14.84 -6.38 -4.49
C MET A 1 -14.90 -4.95 -5.04
N ALA A 2 -14.10 -4.57 -6.05
CA ALA A 2 -14.07 -3.19 -6.57
C ALA A 2 -15.41 -2.74 -7.21
N GLN A 3 -16.02 -3.58 -8.05
CA GLN A 3 -17.25 -3.26 -8.79
C GLN A 3 -18.47 -2.99 -7.87
N GLN A 4 -18.60 -3.75 -6.78
CA GLN A 4 -19.66 -3.57 -5.78
C GLN A 4 -19.55 -2.23 -5.03
N SER A 5 -18.32 -1.84 -4.64
CA SER A 5 -18.07 -0.56 -3.97
C SER A 5 -18.38 0.62 -4.89
N VAL A 6 -17.96 0.54 -6.17
CA VAL A 6 -18.24 1.57 -7.18
C VAL A 6 -19.75 1.74 -7.37
N TYR A 7 -20.49 0.64 -7.52
CA TYR A 7 -21.93 0.69 -7.66
C TYR A 7 -22.62 1.33 -6.44
N LEU A 8 -22.22 0.97 -5.22
CA LEU A 8 -22.80 1.52 -3.99
C LEU A 8 -22.63 3.05 -3.92
N VAL A 9 -21.49 3.56 -4.36
CA VAL A 9 -21.19 4.99 -4.32
C VAL A 9 -21.89 5.76 -5.40
N GLN A 10 -21.98 5.22 -6.62
CA GLN A 10 -22.85 5.79 -7.66
C GLN A 10 -24.30 5.88 -7.19
N MET A 11 -24.82 4.83 -6.54
CA MET A 11 -26.18 4.85 -5.99
C MET A 11 -26.31 5.84 -4.83
N TYR A 12 -25.27 6.01 -4.02
CA TYR A 12 -25.30 6.98 -2.93
C TYR A 12 -25.31 8.42 -3.44
N PHE A 13 -24.45 8.78 -4.40
CA PHE A 13 -24.50 10.10 -5.02
C PHE A 13 -25.80 10.38 -5.77
N LYS A 14 -26.45 9.35 -6.31
CA LYS A 14 -27.73 9.50 -7.01
C LYS A 14 -28.94 9.70 -6.09
N TYR A 15 -28.92 9.10 -4.90
CA TYR A 15 -30.11 8.99 -4.05
C TYR A 15 -29.93 9.51 -2.62
N GLU A 16 -28.70 9.79 -2.22
CA GLU A 16 -28.28 10.27 -0.89
C GLU A 16 -28.91 9.48 0.26
N SER A 17 -29.12 8.18 0.04
CA SER A 17 -29.90 7.34 0.94
C SER A 17 -29.36 5.93 1.00
N THR A 18 -28.73 5.58 2.12
CA THR A 18 -28.20 4.22 2.35
C THR A 18 -29.28 3.13 2.24
N LYS A 19 -30.53 3.42 2.60
CA LYS A 19 -31.66 2.49 2.45
C LYS A 19 -31.94 2.20 0.96
N LYS A 20 -31.95 3.23 0.11
CA LYS A 20 -32.13 3.07 -1.35
C LYS A 20 -30.93 2.37 -1.98
N CYS A 21 -29.70 2.70 -1.59
CA CYS A 21 -28.48 2.02 -2.04
C CYS A 21 -28.53 0.52 -1.76
N ARG A 22 -28.86 0.12 -0.52
CA ARG A 22 -28.95 -1.30 -0.11
C ARG A 22 -30.02 -2.06 -0.89
N ARG A 23 -31.19 -1.44 -1.10
CA ARG A 23 -32.28 -2.04 -1.90
C ARG A 23 -31.83 -2.28 -3.34
N LYS A 24 -31.25 -1.26 -3.98
CA LYS A 24 -30.77 -1.35 -5.36
C LYS A 24 -29.60 -2.31 -5.51
N PHE A 25 -28.69 -2.33 -4.54
CA PHE A 25 -27.59 -3.30 -4.48
C PHE A 25 -28.10 -4.74 -4.45
N ARG A 26 -29.13 -5.03 -3.65
CA ARG A 26 -29.75 -6.36 -3.59
C ARG A 26 -30.39 -6.79 -4.91
N CYS A 27 -30.97 -5.85 -5.66
CA CYS A 27 -31.50 -6.12 -7.00
C CYS A 27 -30.40 -6.38 -8.02
N GLN A 28 -29.30 -5.63 -7.94
CA GLN A 28 -28.19 -5.71 -8.90
C GLN A 28 -27.29 -6.92 -8.66
N PHE A 29 -27.09 -7.30 -7.40
CA PHE A 29 -26.22 -8.40 -6.97
C PHE A 29 -27.01 -9.37 -6.08
N PRO A 30 -27.90 -10.19 -6.66
CA PRO A 30 -28.64 -11.19 -5.90
C PRO A 30 -27.68 -12.24 -5.31
N GLY A 31 -27.90 -12.63 -4.05
CA GLY A 31 -27.06 -13.61 -3.33
C GLY A 31 -25.82 -13.02 -2.66
N GLU A 32 -25.40 -11.81 -3.02
CA GLU A 32 -24.27 -11.13 -2.39
C GLU A 32 -24.66 -10.46 -1.05
N PRO A 33 -23.80 -10.52 -0.02
CA PRO A 33 -24.07 -9.90 1.27
C PRO A 33 -24.15 -8.37 1.13
N VAL A 34 -25.28 -7.81 1.55
CA VAL A 34 -25.51 -6.36 1.50
C VAL A 34 -24.71 -5.68 2.61
N ARG A 35 -23.81 -4.78 2.22
CA ARG A 35 -22.98 -4.01 3.16
C ARG A 35 -23.83 -3.18 4.14
N CYS A 36 -23.35 -3.07 5.38
CA CYS A 36 -24.03 -2.30 6.42
C CYS A 36 -23.95 -0.79 6.14
N ARG A 37 -24.79 -0.01 6.85
CA ARG A 37 -24.84 1.46 6.71
C ARG A 37 -23.48 2.11 6.96
N GLN A 38 -22.72 1.62 7.95
CA GLN A 38 -21.40 2.17 8.28
C GLN A 38 -20.41 1.92 7.15
N THR A 39 -20.37 0.72 6.58
CA THR A 39 -19.48 0.43 5.45
C THR A 39 -19.84 1.26 4.21
N ILE A 40 -21.13 1.53 3.96
CA ILE A 40 -21.53 2.42 2.86
C ILE A 40 -21.01 3.85 3.10
N HIS A 41 -21.18 4.41 4.30
CA HIS A 41 -20.63 5.73 4.62
C HIS A 41 -19.12 5.75 4.56
N TYR A 42 -18.45 4.73 5.08
CA TYR A 42 -16.99 4.61 5.01
C TYR A 42 -16.49 4.65 3.58
N VAL A 43 -17.10 3.87 2.69
CA VAL A 43 -16.72 3.82 1.27
C VAL A 43 -16.96 5.18 0.62
N VAL A 44 -18.13 5.81 0.82
CA VAL A 44 -18.43 7.15 0.29
C VAL A 44 -17.44 8.19 0.81
N ASN A 45 -17.25 8.25 2.14
CA ASN A 45 -16.33 9.19 2.78
C ASN A 45 -14.88 8.99 2.30
N LYS A 46 -14.44 7.74 2.13
CA LYS A 46 -13.11 7.44 1.61
C LYS A 46 -12.92 8.05 0.22
N LEU A 47 -13.89 7.93 -0.68
CA LEU A 47 -13.80 8.56 -2.00
C LEU A 47 -13.92 10.08 -1.94
N THR A 48 -14.84 10.64 -1.16
CA THR A 48 -14.98 12.10 -1.07
C THR A 48 -13.73 12.75 -0.48
N THR A 49 -13.08 12.10 0.47
CA THR A 49 -11.87 12.63 1.12
C THR A 49 -10.60 12.39 0.32
N THR A 50 -10.44 11.22 -0.31
CA THR A 50 -9.17 10.84 -0.97
C THR A 50 -9.20 10.90 -2.49
N GLY A 51 -10.38 11.11 -3.09
CA GLY A 51 -10.58 11.05 -4.54
C GLY A 51 -10.41 9.65 -5.16
N SER A 52 -10.17 8.61 -4.35
CA SER A 52 -9.90 7.25 -4.84
C SER A 52 -10.48 6.16 -3.93
N MET A 53 -11.16 5.18 -4.53
CA MET A 53 -11.52 3.91 -3.85
C MET A 53 -10.40 2.90 -3.81
N VAL A 54 -9.40 3.08 -4.69
CA VAL A 54 -8.16 2.34 -4.61
C VAL A 54 -7.45 2.91 -3.41
N GLU A 55 -7.32 2.08 -2.39
CA GLU A 55 -6.29 2.31 -1.40
C GLU A 55 -4.99 2.26 -2.20
N LYS A 56 -4.47 3.43 -2.61
CA LYS A 56 -3.05 3.53 -2.96
C LYS A 56 -2.37 3.31 -1.64
N THR A 57 -2.23 2.05 -1.29
CA THR A 57 -1.64 1.63 -0.02
C THR A 57 -0.30 2.35 0.07
N TYR A 58 0.11 2.69 1.28
CA TYR A 58 1.46 3.22 1.47
C TYR A 58 2.51 2.33 0.77
N ALA A 59 2.23 1.02 0.68
CA ALA A 59 2.98 0.06 -0.13
C ALA A 59 3.04 0.42 -1.64
N ASP A 60 1.93 0.74 -2.31
CA ASP A 60 1.93 1.14 -3.73
C ASP A 60 2.74 2.42 -3.98
N ARG A 61 2.64 3.38 -3.05
CA ARG A 61 3.43 4.62 -3.13
C ARG A 61 4.92 4.33 -2.92
N TYR A 62 5.26 3.46 -1.97
CA TYR A 62 6.62 3.03 -1.71
C TYR A 62 7.25 2.36 -2.93
N ALA A 63 6.58 1.36 -3.52
CA ALA A 63 7.10 0.69 -4.71
C ALA A 63 7.26 1.66 -5.88
N LYS A 64 6.23 2.47 -6.18
CA LYS A 64 6.25 3.33 -7.37
C LYS A 64 7.18 4.53 -7.23
N ASN A 65 7.18 5.20 -6.08
CA ASN A 65 7.83 6.50 -5.94
C ASN A 65 9.19 6.41 -5.28
N ILE A 66 9.43 5.40 -4.43
CA ILE A 66 10.71 5.26 -3.72
C ILE A 66 11.53 4.18 -4.38
N VAL A 67 11.04 2.93 -4.41
CA VAL A 67 11.81 1.79 -4.91
C VAL A 67 12.18 1.99 -6.39
N ARG A 68 11.22 2.26 -7.27
CA ARG A 68 11.51 2.42 -8.70
C ARG A 68 12.39 3.63 -9.01
N SER A 69 12.16 4.76 -8.35
CA SER A 69 12.96 5.98 -8.57
C SER A 69 14.39 5.78 -8.11
N PHE A 70 14.59 5.29 -6.88
CA PHE A 70 15.91 5.01 -6.34
C PHE A 70 16.67 3.97 -7.18
N LEU A 71 16.00 2.88 -7.56
CA LEU A 71 16.61 1.87 -8.41
C LEU A 71 16.89 2.39 -9.83
N ALA A 72 16.19 3.42 -10.32
CA ALA A 72 16.51 4.03 -11.61
C ALA A 72 17.83 4.80 -11.57
N GLU A 73 18.20 5.36 -10.42
CA GLU A 73 19.43 6.15 -10.23
C GLU A 73 20.69 5.30 -10.09
N ILE A 74 20.57 4.04 -9.66
CA ILE A 74 21.71 3.12 -9.53
C ILE A 74 22.17 2.61 -10.91
N ALA A 75 23.49 2.60 -11.14
CA ALA A 75 24.08 2.09 -12.37
C ALA A 75 23.75 0.60 -12.60
N LYS A 76 23.74 0.16 -13.87
CA LYS A 76 23.37 -1.23 -14.20
C LYS A 76 24.38 -2.22 -13.63
N GLU A 77 25.64 -1.83 -13.61
CA GLU A 77 26.76 -2.62 -13.13
C GLU A 77 26.69 -2.80 -11.62
N GLU A 78 26.30 -1.75 -10.88
CA GLU A 78 26.16 -1.79 -9.42
C GLU A 78 25.02 -2.72 -8.99
N LYS A 79 23.91 -2.74 -9.73
CA LYS A 79 22.74 -3.63 -9.47
C LYS A 79 23.09 -5.11 -9.44
N LEU A 80 24.17 -5.52 -10.11
CA LEU A 80 24.62 -6.91 -10.13
C LEU A 80 25.20 -7.35 -8.77
N TYR A 81 25.72 -6.41 -7.98
CA TYR A 81 26.55 -6.75 -6.82
C TYR A 81 25.98 -6.26 -5.47
N PHE A 82 25.10 -5.26 -5.44
CA PHE A 82 24.63 -4.73 -4.16
C PHE A 82 23.49 -5.55 -3.54
N TYR A 83 23.41 -5.49 -2.20
CA TYR A 83 22.30 -6.02 -1.40
C TYR A 83 21.40 -4.88 -0.95
N PHE A 84 20.09 -5.05 -1.12
CA PHE A 84 19.10 -4.08 -0.65
C PHE A 84 18.63 -4.46 0.75
N GLN A 85 18.88 -3.60 1.74
CA GLN A 85 18.41 -3.79 3.12
C GLN A 85 17.23 -2.85 3.40
N GLN A 86 16.19 -3.37 4.06
CA GLN A 86 15.04 -2.61 4.54
C GLN A 86 14.51 -3.20 5.85
N ASP A 87 13.86 -2.35 6.65
CA ASP A 87 13.25 -2.75 7.91
C ASP A 87 12.05 -3.70 7.72
N SER A 88 11.50 -4.20 8.82
CA SER A 88 10.40 -5.16 8.82
C SER A 88 9.00 -4.51 8.72
N VAL A 89 8.86 -3.24 8.34
CA VAL A 89 7.56 -2.55 8.31
C VAL A 89 6.63 -3.20 7.29
N MET A 90 5.37 -3.42 7.70
CA MET A 90 4.40 -4.22 6.94
C MET A 90 4.23 -3.78 5.48
N ALA A 91 4.26 -2.47 5.23
CA ALA A 91 4.08 -1.94 3.88
C ALA A 91 5.26 -2.27 2.95
N TYR A 92 6.49 -2.36 3.46
CA TYR A 92 7.67 -2.70 2.68
C TYR A 92 7.77 -4.20 2.43
N THR A 93 7.21 -5.01 3.34
CA THR A 93 7.12 -6.47 3.21
C THR A 93 5.91 -6.96 2.42
N ALA A 94 5.08 -6.06 1.88
CA ALA A 94 3.97 -6.45 1.02
C ALA A 94 4.50 -7.22 -0.19
N HIS A 95 3.81 -8.31 -0.58
CA HIS A 95 4.24 -9.19 -1.67
C HIS A 95 4.55 -8.41 -2.95
N VAL A 96 3.68 -7.45 -3.29
CA VAL A 96 3.84 -6.57 -4.47
C VAL A 96 5.17 -5.82 -4.44
N ASN A 97 5.60 -5.34 -3.27
CA ASN A 97 6.83 -4.56 -3.12
C ASN A 97 8.08 -5.44 -3.19
N LEU A 98 8.03 -6.61 -2.55
CA LEU A 98 9.11 -7.58 -2.63
C LEU A 98 9.28 -8.13 -4.06
N GLU A 99 8.19 -8.32 -4.80
CA GLU A 99 8.24 -8.76 -6.19
C GLU A 99 8.85 -7.70 -7.11
N GLU A 100 8.51 -6.42 -6.91
CA GLU A 100 9.13 -5.31 -7.64
C GLU A 100 10.63 -5.18 -7.33
N LEU A 101 11.03 -5.35 -6.07
CA LEU A 101 12.45 -5.36 -5.67
C LEU A 101 13.20 -6.53 -6.33
N ARG A 102 12.62 -7.73 -6.31
CA ARG A 102 13.23 -8.93 -6.92
C ARG A 102 13.49 -8.78 -8.41
N LYS A 103 12.68 -8.00 -9.14
CA LYS A 103 12.93 -7.74 -10.58
C LYS A 103 14.27 -7.02 -10.83
N VAL A 104 14.82 -6.34 -9.82
CA VAL A 104 16.04 -5.52 -9.96
C VAL A 104 17.22 -6.11 -9.19
N VAL A 105 17.00 -6.51 -7.94
CA VAL A 105 18.06 -7.01 -7.05
C VAL A 105 17.98 -8.52 -6.80
N ASP A 106 17.05 -9.21 -7.47
CA ASP A 106 16.87 -10.66 -7.40
C ASP A 106 16.74 -11.16 -5.94
N ALA A 107 17.53 -12.14 -5.52
CA ALA A 107 17.50 -12.69 -4.17
C ALA A 107 18.28 -11.85 -3.13
N ARG A 108 18.93 -10.74 -3.54
CA ARG A 108 19.80 -9.91 -2.68
C ARG A 108 18.99 -8.89 -1.87
N ILE A 109 17.95 -9.36 -1.19
CA ILE A 109 17.06 -8.52 -0.36
C ILE A 109 17.14 -8.98 1.09
N ILE A 110 17.61 -8.11 1.96
CA ILE A 110 17.64 -8.28 3.41
C ILE A 110 16.40 -7.55 3.98
N SER A 111 15.39 -8.30 4.40
CA SER A 111 14.17 -7.76 5.02
C SER A 111 13.69 -8.67 6.16
N ARG A 112 12.43 -8.59 6.60
CA ARG A 112 11.82 -9.29 7.75
C ARG A 112 12.22 -10.76 7.98
N ARG A 113 12.57 -11.55 6.95
CA ARG A 113 13.00 -12.95 7.14
C ARG A 113 14.49 -13.12 7.46
N LEU A 114 15.33 -12.17 7.02
CA LEU A 114 16.78 -12.17 7.20
C LEU A 114 17.26 -11.11 8.20
N TRP A 115 16.36 -10.21 8.61
CA TRP A 115 16.63 -9.13 9.55
C TRP A 115 15.88 -9.37 10.86
N PRO A 116 16.55 -9.30 12.03
CA PRO A 116 15.89 -9.46 13.30
C PRO A 116 14.86 -8.34 13.55
N PRO A 117 13.71 -8.66 14.18
CA PRO A 117 12.70 -7.66 14.51
C PRO A 117 13.20 -6.72 15.61
N SER A 118 12.89 -5.43 15.47
CA SER A 118 13.22 -4.39 16.47
C SER A 118 14.72 -4.21 16.73
N SER A 119 15.54 -4.29 15.68
CA SER A 119 17.00 -4.08 15.76
C SER A 119 17.44 -2.80 15.04
N PRO A 120 17.19 -1.61 15.64
CA PRO A 120 17.66 -0.33 15.11
C PRO A 120 19.19 -0.19 15.19
N ASP A 121 19.82 -0.89 16.14
CA ASP A 121 21.27 -0.97 16.32
C ASP A 121 21.99 -1.59 15.11
N LEU A 122 21.30 -2.45 14.37
CA LEU A 122 21.85 -3.08 13.17
C LEU A 122 21.59 -2.29 11.90
N THR A 123 20.64 -1.35 11.91
CA THR A 123 20.29 -0.56 10.72
C THR A 123 21.21 0.66 10.67
N PRO A 124 22.09 0.81 9.65
CA PRO A 124 23.03 1.93 9.61
C PRO A 124 22.36 3.31 9.66
N CYS A 125 21.15 3.42 9.09
CA CYS A 125 20.37 4.65 9.14
C CYS A 125 19.94 5.01 10.56
N ASP A 126 19.41 4.05 11.31
CA ASP A 126 18.90 4.28 12.67
C ASP A 126 20.03 4.38 13.70
N PHE A 127 21.07 3.57 13.55
CA PHE A 127 22.23 3.56 14.44
C PHE A 127 23.09 4.84 14.34
N TYR A 128 23.23 5.40 13.14
CA TYR A 128 24.19 6.48 12.90
C TYR A 128 23.64 7.67 12.11
N LEU A 129 23.03 7.42 10.94
CA LEU A 129 22.68 8.49 9.99
C LEU A 129 21.71 9.51 10.59
N TRP A 130 20.61 9.05 11.19
CA TRP A 130 19.56 9.95 11.67
C TRP A 130 20.02 10.79 12.85
N GLY A 131 20.71 10.20 13.84
CA GLY A 131 21.29 10.98 14.95
C GLY A 131 22.29 12.02 14.44
N SER A 132 23.14 11.66 13.49
CA SER A 132 24.13 12.60 12.90
C SER A 132 23.50 13.74 12.10
N LEU A 133 22.28 13.56 11.59
CA LEU A 133 21.52 14.57 10.86
C LEU A 133 20.69 15.46 11.80
N GLU A 134 20.24 14.93 12.93
CA GLU A 134 19.52 15.70 13.96
C GLU A 134 20.44 16.60 14.78
N ASP A 135 21.71 16.20 14.97
CA ASP A 135 22.72 16.98 15.68
C ASP A 135 23.31 18.16 14.86
N LYS A 136 22.85 18.36 13.62
CA LYS A 136 23.28 19.44 12.71
C LYS A 136 22.20 20.48 12.48
#